data_AF-G7M195-F1
#
_entry.id   AF-G7M195-F1
#
_cell.length_a   1.000
_cell.length_b   1.000
_cell.length_c   1.000
_cell.angle_alpha   90.00
_cell.angle_beta   90.00
_cell.angle_gamma   90.00
#
_symmetry.space_group_name_H-M   'P 1'
#
loop_
_entity.id
_entity.type
_entity.pdbx_description
1 polymer ?
#
loop_
_entity_poly.entity_id
_entity_poly.type
_entity_poly.pdbx_seq_one_letter_code
_entity_poly.pdbx_strand_id
1 'polypeptide(L)'
;MLIKVKLLSQLYNVSYDYLISESNFSGDIASIEMIVDEIDWTSAWSKKYPILASYQGVQGMNTYCEKLSKLYDDCKNEFNFNDEDTVWVLKDILYKKLNQKKIKPSKILLLQLIYLTKSR
;
A
#
# COMPACT_ATOMS: atom_id res chain seq x y z
N MET A 1 16.97 -7.80 17.52
CA MET A 1 15.59 -8.31 17.48
C MET A 1 14.78 -7.82 18.69
N LEU A 2 15.27 -7.99 19.92
CA LEU A 2 14.65 -7.56 21.19
C LEU A 2 14.21 -6.07 21.28
N ILE A 3 14.98 -5.14 20.72
CA ILE A 3 14.66 -3.70 20.80
C ILE A 3 13.34 -3.37 20.10
N LYS A 4 13.03 -4.05 18.99
CA LYS A 4 11.80 -3.81 18.23
C LYS A 4 10.56 -4.26 19.03
N VAL A 5 10.62 -5.45 19.63
CA VAL A 5 9.52 -6.00 20.43
C VAL A 5 9.23 -5.13 21.65
N LYS A 6 10.27 -4.61 22.30
CA LYS A 6 10.13 -3.69 23.43
C LYS A 6 9.42 -2.38 23.06
N LEU A 7 9.76 -1.81 21.90
CA LEU A 7 9.10 -0.59 21.39
C LEU A 7 7.62 -0.85 21.04
N LEU A 8 7.31 -2.01 20.46
CA LEU A 8 5.93 -2.43 20.18
C LEU A 8 5.12 -2.62 21.47
N SER A 9 5.69 -3.26 22.48
CA SER A 9 5.05 -3.46 23.79
C SER A 9 4.65 -2.12 24.43
N GLN A 10 5.54 -1.13 24.36
CA GLN A 10 5.27 0.21 24.87
C GLN A 10 4.22 0.97 24.06
N LEU A 11 4.23 0.84 22.73
CA LEU A 11 3.29 1.56 21.85
C LEU A 11 1.85 1.06 22.02
N TYR A 12 1.67 -0.26 22.16
CA TYR A 12 0.35 -0.89 22.26
C TYR A 12 -0.07 -1.18 23.71
N ASN A 13 0.78 -0.85 24.68
CA ASN A 13 0.56 -1.08 26.12
C ASN A 13 0.24 -2.55 26.45
N VAL A 14 1.00 -3.48 25.86
CA VAL A 14 0.87 -4.94 26.04
C VAL A 14 2.20 -5.54 26.50
N SER A 15 2.17 -6.70 27.17
CA SER A 15 3.40 -7.32 27.69
C SER A 15 4.29 -7.89 26.58
N TYR A 16 5.59 -8.05 26.87
CA TYR A 16 6.54 -8.70 25.98
C TYR A 16 6.14 -10.15 25.65
N ASP A 17 5.68 -10.90 26.66
CA ASP A 17 5.25 -12.28 26.50
C ASP A 17 4.01 -12.40 25.59
N TYR A 18 3.10 -11.43 25.65
CA TYR A 18 1.94 -11.37 24.75
C TYR A 18 2.32 -11.16 23.28
N LEU A 19 3.41 -10.44 23.01
CA LEU A 19 3.91 -10.21 21.65
C LEU A 19 4.70 -11.39 21.09
N ILE A 20 5.20 -12.28 21.95
CA ILE A 20 6.05 -13.43 21.58
C ILE A 20 5.32 -14.75 21.69
N SER A 21 4.17 -14.78 22.36
CA SER A 21 3.19 -15.85 22.23
C SER A 21 2.62 -15.83 20.81
N GLU A 22 3.41 -16.26 19.84
CA GLU A 22 2.99 -16.38 18.47
C GLU A 22 1.89 -17.45 18.38
N SER A 23 0.84 -17.09 17.65
CA SER A 23 -0.03 -17.94 16.84
C SER A 23 -0.93 -18.98 17.53
N ASN A 24 -1.86 -18.50 18.36
CA ASN A 24 -3.26 -18.94 18.23
C ASN A 24 -4.10 -17.78 17.66
N PHE A 25 -3.67 -17.19 16.54
CA PHE A 25 -4.65 -16.53 15.69
C PHE A 25 -5.43 -17.65 14.98
N SER A 26 -6.43 -18.19 15.68
CA SER A 26 -7.40 -19.15 15.16
C SER A 26 -8.53 -18.44 14.41
N GLY A 27 -8.27 -17.26 13.86
CA GLY A 27 -9.09 -16.71 12.80
C GLY A 27 -8.54 -17.27 11.51
N ASP A 28 -9.38 -17.95 10.72
CA ASP A 28 -8.99 -18.45 9.41
C ASP A 28 -8.27 -17.33 8.66
N ILE A 29 -7.07 -17.59 8.15
CA ILE A 29 -6.30 -16.62 7.35
C ILE A 29 -7.16 -16.10 6.19
N ALA A 30 -8.03 -16.96 5.65
CA ALA A 30 -9.07 -16.62 4.68
C ALA A 30 -10.06 -15.55 5.17
N SER A 31 -10.39 -15.52 6.47
CA SER A 31 -11.24 -14.48 7.06
C SER A 31 -10.53 -13.12 7.11
N ILE A 32 -9.20 -13.10 7.33
CA ILE A 32 -8.43 -11.85 7.28
C ILE A 32 -8.30 -11.36 5.83
N GLU A 33 -8.04 -12.25 4.88
CA GLU A 33 -7.98 -11.93 3.44
C GLU A 33 -9.30 -11.32 2.96
N MET A 34 -10.44 -11.92 3.35
CA MET A 34 -11.77 -11.34 3.05
C MET A 34 -11.96 -9.95 3.65
N ILE A 35 -11.59 -9.73 4.91
CA ILE A 35 -11.74 -8.42 5.57
C ILE A 35 -10.85 -7.37 4.91
N VAL A 36 -9.69 -7.77 4.39
CA VAL A 36 -8.67 -6.90 3.79
C VAL A 36 -9.12 -6.33 2.42
N ASP A 37 -9.91 -7.09 1.66
CA ASP A 37 -10.45 -6.68 0.37
C ASP A 37 -11.62 -5.69 0.50
N GLU A 38 -12.34 -5.71 1.63
CA GLU A 38 -13.46 -4.79 1.90
C GLU A 38 -13.00 -3.41 2.42
N ILE A 39 -11.71 -3.23 2.72
CA ILE A 39 -11.19 -1.97 3.25
C ILE A 39 -11.05 -0.95 2.12
N ASP A 40 -11.74 0.19 2.27
CA ASP A 40 -11.40 1.40 1.52
C ASP A 40 -10.05 1.95 1.99
N TRP A 41 -9.00 1.48 1.33
CA TRP A 41 -7.63 1.88 1.60
C TRP A 41 -7.40 3.39 1.39
N THR A 42 -8.16 4.05 0.51
CA THR A 42 -8.05 5.51 0.30
C THR A 42 -8.48 6.24 1.57
N SER A 43 -9.64 5.86 2.12
CA SER A 43 -10.15 6.40 3.38
C SER A 43 -9.23 6.09 4.55
N ALA A 44 -8.74 4.85 4.66
CA ALA A 44 -7.82 4.43 5.71
C ALA A 44 -6.52 5.26 5.73
N TRP A 45 -5.91 5.49 4.57
CA TRP A 45 -4.67 6.26 4.44
C TRP A 45 -4.88 7.78 4.50
N SER A 46 -6.08 8.28 4.22
CA SER A 46 -6.38 9.72 4.26
C SER A 46 -6.14 10.35 5.64
N LYS A 47 -6.31 9.59 6.73
CA LYS A 47 -5.99 10.03 8.10
C LYS A 47 -4.53 10.48 8.26
N LYS A 48 -3.62 9.84 7.53
CA LYS A 48 -2.19 10.16 7.53
C LYS A 48 -1.80 11.09 6.39
N TYR A 49 -2.51 11.00 5.27
CA TYR A 49 -2.28 11.80 4.08
C TYR A 49 -3.58 12.48 3.64
N PRO A 50 -3.92 13.65 4.23
CA PRO A 50 -5.20 14.32 3.99
C PRO A 50 -5.49 14.60 2.52
N ILE A 51 -4.46 14.75 1.70
CA ILE A 51 -4.58 14.91 0.25
C ILE A 51 -5.36 13.77 -0.43
N LEU A 52 -5.32 12.54 0.11
CA LEU A 52 -6.06 11.39 -0.44
C LEU A 52 -7.58 11.54 -0.30
N ALA A 53 -8.06 12.29 0.70
CA ALA A 53 -9.49 12.57 0.85
C ALA A 53 -9.98 13.71 -0.06
N SER A 54 -9.08 14.62 -0.47
CA SER A 54 -9.47 15.84 -1.19
C SER A 54 -9.15 15.83 -2.68
N TYR A 55 -8.16 15.05 -3.12
CA TYR A 55 -7.71 15.11 -4.52
C TYR A 55 -8.81 14.73 -5.53
N GLN A 56 -9.74 13.85 -5.17
CA GLN A 56 -10.83 13.42 -6.05
C GLN A 56 -11.76 14.58 -6.44
N GLY A 57 -11.89 15.60 -5.59
CA GLY A 57 -12.65 16.81 -5.87
C GLY A 57 -11.88 17.88 -6.66
N VAL A 58 -10.60 17.67 -6.96
CA VAL A 58 -9.78 18.65 -7.68
C VAL A 58 -10.15 18.61 -9.16
N GLN A 59 -10.54 19.77 -9.69
CA GLN A 59 -10.91 19.93 -11.10
C GLN A 59 -9.76 19.47 -12.02
N GLY A 60 -10.07 18.59 -12.98
CA GLY A 60 -9.11 18.04 -13.91
C GLY A 60 -8.38 16.77 -13.44
N MET A 61 -8.61 16.29 -12.21
CA MET A 61 -8.04 15.01 -11.77
C MET A 61 -8.57 13.80 -12.54
N ASN A 62 -9.83 13.83 -12.98
CA ASN A 62 -10.40 12.79 -13.83
C ASN A 62 -9.58 12.56 -15.10
N THR A 63 -9.02 13.61 -15.71
CA THR A 63 -8.14 13.48 -16.88
C THR A 63 -6.86 12.71 -16.57
N TYR A 64 -6.33 12.82 -15.35
CA TYR A 64 -5.17 12.03 -14.93
C TYR A 64 -5.56 10.58 -14.64
N CYS A 65 -6.75 10.33 -14.09
CA CYS A 65 -7.31 8.98 -13.93
C CYS A 65 -7.45 8.27 -15.28
N GLU A 66 -8.03 8.95 -16.29
CA GLU A 66 -8.19 8.43 -17.65
C GLU A 66 -6.83 8.14 -18.31
N LYS A 67 -5.87 9.06 -18.19
CA LYS A 67 -4.51 8.87 -18.71
C LYS A 67 -3.81 7.69 -18.06
N LEU A 68 -3.98 7.50 -16.75
CA LEU A 68 -3.38 6.39 -16.03
C LEU A 68 -4.03 5.06 -16.40
N SER A 69 -5.35 5.03 -16.56
CA SER A 69 -6.08 3.85 -17.07
C SER A 69 -5.59 3.47 -18.46
N LYS A 70 -5.49 4.44 -19.36
CA LYS A 70 -4.97 4.18 -20.70
C LYS A 70 -3.53 3.68 -20.70
N LEU A 71 -2.66 4.29 -19.88
CA LEU A 71 -1.27 3.83 -19.73
C LEU A 71 -1.21 2.37 -19.23
N TYR A 72 -2.12 2.01 -18.32
CA TYR A 72 -2.26 0.65 -17.83
C TYR A 72 -2.61 -0.32 -18.96
N ASP A 73 -3.68 -0.03 -19.71
CA ASP A 73 -4.13 -0.87 -20.82
C ASP A 73 -3.09 -0.97 -21.94
N ASP A 74 -2.46 0.14 -22.29
CA ASP A 74 -1.40 0.19 -23.30
C ASP A 74 -0.22 -0.70 -22.86
N CYS A 75 0.26 -0.56 -21.61
CA CYS A 75 1.36 -1.38 -21.08
C CYS A 75 1.00 -2.86 -21.02
N LYS A 76 -0.23 -3.19 -20.60
CA LYS A 76 -0.72 -4.56 -20.55
C LYS A 76 -0.72 -5.20 -21.95
N ASN A 77 -1.28 -4.50 -22.93
CA ASN A 77 -1.49 -5.02 -24.28
C ASN A 77 -0.19 -5.05 -25.10
N GLU A 78 0.66 -4.03 -24.99
CA GLU A 78 1.91 -3.93 -25.75
C GLU A 78 2.91 -5.02 -25.35
N PHE A 79 2.99 -5.34 -24.06
CA PHE A 79 3.92 -6.34 -23.52
C PHE A 79 3.23 -7.69 -23.20
N ASN A 80 1.94 -7.81 -23.49
CA ASN A 80 1.12 -9.00 -23.25
C ASN A 80 1.21 -9.51 -21.79
N PHE A 81 1.26 -8.57 -20.83
CA PHE A 81 1.31 -8.84 -19.40
C PHE A 81 -0.08 -9.22 -18.85
N ASN A 82 -0.10 -9.97 -17.75
CA ASN A 82 -1.30 -10.12 -16.96
C ASN A 82 -1.53 -8.86 -16.09
N ASP A 83 -2.67 -8.78 -15.41
CA ASP A 83 -3.01 -7.61 -14.61
C ASP A 83 -2.03 -7.35 -13.46
N GLU A 84 -1.51 -8.41 -12.84
CA GLU A 84 -0.59 -8.32 -11.70
C GLU A 84 0.79 -7.80 -12.13
N ASP A 85 1.34 -8.37 -13.19
CA ASP A 85 2.63 -7.98 -13.75
C ASP A 85 2.60 -6.52 -14.23
N THR A 86 1.50 -6.11 -14.88
CA THR A 86 1.31 -4.70 -15.31
C THR A 86 1.36 -3.74 -14.12
N VAL A 87 0.69 -4.08 -13.00
CA VAL A 87 0.73 -3.25 -11.78
C VAL A 87 2.15 -3.16 -11.23
N TRP A 88 2.88 -4.27 -11.13
CA TRP A 88 4.25 -4.29 -10.59
C TRP A 88 5.21 -3.46 -11.45
N VAL A 89 5.12 -3.56 -12.77
CA VAL A 89 5.97 -2.81 -13.70
C VAL A 89 5.69 -1.31 -13.59
N LEU A 90 4.43 -0.88 -13.67
CA LEU A 90 4.08 0.54 -13.59
C LEU A 90 4.43 1.15 -12.23
N LYS A 91 4.29 0.36 -11.16
CA LYS A 91 4.71 0.73 -9.81
C LYS A 91 6.22 0.95 -9.72
N ASP A 92 7.03 0.05 -10.30
CA ASP A 92 8.49 0.21 -10.34
C ASP A 92 8.91 1.44 -11.16
N ILE A 93 8.26 1.70 -12.30
CA ILE A 93 8.50 2.90 -13.11
C ILE A 93 8.21 4.18 -12.30
N LEU A 94 7.09 4.23 -11.58
CA LEU A 94 6.73 5.36 -10.72
C LEU A 94 7.77 5.57 -9.61
N TYR A 95 8.24 4.49 -9.00
CA TYR A 95 9.28 4.52 -7.97
C TYR A 95 10.61 5.06 -8.52
N LYS A 96 11.06 4.56 -9.68
CA LYS A 96 12.26 5.03 -10.37
C LYS A 96 12.19 6.53 -10.66
N LYS A 97 11.03 7.03 -11.12
CA LYS A 97 10.81 8.47 -11.36
C LYS A 97 10.92 9.32 -10.09
N LEU A 98 10.45 8.81 -8.95
CA LEU A 98 10.58 9.49 -7.66
C LEU A 98 12.05 9.58 -7.22
N ASN A 99 12.80 8.48 -7.36
CA ASN A 99 14.22 8.42 -7.00
C ASN A 99 15.08 9.35 -7.87
N GLN A 100 14.77 9.48 -9.16
CA GLN A 100 15.46 10.41 -10.06
C GLN A 100 15.37 11.87 -9.60
N LYS A 101 14.28 12.25 -8.92
CA LYS A 101 14.10 13.62 -8.39
C LYS A 101 14.90 13.88 -7.10
N LYS A 102 15.71 12.93 -6.61
CA LYS A 102 16.41 12.97 -5.30
C LYS A 102 15.49 13.29 -4.12
N ILE A 103 14.18 13.13 -4.29
CA ILE A 103 13.22 13.18 -3.20
C ILE A 103 13.50 11.91 -2.42
N LYS A 104 14.13 12.00 -1.24
CA LYS A 104 14.20 10.85 -0.33
C LYS A 104 12.75 10.51 0.00
N PRO A 105 12.18 9.38 -0.49
CA PRO A 105 10.92 8.96 0.10
C PRO A 105 11.22 8.79 1.59
N SER A 106 10.52 9.53 2.44
CA SER A 106 10.42 9.11 3.84
C SER A 106 10.09 7.62 3.78
N LYS A 107 10.78 6.79 4.57
CA LYS A 107 10.67 5.30 4.67
C LYS A 107 9.23 4.73 4.61
N ILE A 108 8.25 5.61 4.73
CA ILE A 108 6.81 5.46 4.76
C ILE A 108 6.17 5.36 3.36
N LEU A 109 6.67 6.06 2.32
CA LEU A 109 6.19 5.91 0.93
C LEU A 109 6.52 4.51 0.37
N LEU A 110 7.67 3.97 0.81
CA LEU A 110 8.07 2.58 0.55
C LEU A 110 7.10 1.58 1.19
N LEU A 111 6.59 1.86 2.39
CA LEU A 111 5.60 1.01 3.05
C LEU A 111 4.22 1.08 2.39
N GLN A 112 3.79 2.25 1.92
CA GLN A 112 2.51 2.39 1.21
C GLN A 112 2.49 1.64 -0.12
N LEU A 113 3.56 1.73 -0.91
CA LEU A 113 3.64 1.02 -2.18
C LEU A 113 3.70 -0.50 -1.95
N ILE A 114 4.37 -1.00 -0.90
CA ILE A 114 4.48 -2.43 -0.61
C ILE A 114 3.21 -3.02 0.04
N TYR A 115 2.50 -2.27 0.90
CA TYR A 115 1.30 -2.80 1.59
C TYR A 115 0.05 -2.80 0.71
N LEU A 116 -0.10 -1.87 -0.24
CA LEU A 116 -1.22 -1.87 -1.19
C LEU A 116 -1.20 -3.06 -2.17
N THR A 117 -0.06 -3.76 -2.28
CA THR A 117 0.05 -5.02 -3.05
C THR A 117 -0.03 -6.27 -2.19
N LYS A 118 -0.27 -6.14 -0.88
CA LYS A 118 -0.40 -7.27 0.05
C LYS A 118 -1.87 -7.64 0.34
N SER A 119 -2.82 -6.97 -0.32
CA SER A 119 -4.26 -7.34 -0.39
C SER A 119 -4.55 -8.26 -1.58
N ARG A 120 -3.68 -9.26 -1.80
CA ARG A 120 -3.93 -10.38 -2.70
C ARG A 120 -3.16 -11.59 -2.19
#